data_AF-A0A7D4BQS3-F1
#
_entry.id   AF-A0A7D4BQS3-F1
#
_cell.length_a   1.000
_cell.length_b   1.000
_cell.length_c   1.000
_cell.angle_alpha   90.00
_cell.angle_beta   90.00
_cell.angle_gamma   90.00
#
_symmetry.space_group_name_H-M   'P 1'
#
loop_
_entity.id
_entity.type
_entity.pdbx_description
1 polymer ?
#
loop_
_entity_poly.entity_id
_entity_poly.type
_entity_poly.pdbx_seq_one_letter_code
_entity_poly.pdbx_strand_id
1 'polypeptide(L)'
;MKKITLLTALVLLSFTLMAQDIEKGNKIPSTYDRSSLTVFFMKFSGEKYVDEVENQFPNISLSDKYYNNNLDIVVFDAPFSRSEQALNKAIESFLIQKDVPKSIISKWYNRKEDGSMDLNLVFDRGMFNATDAQYIKAQATKRGENMLKDYGNRLVGKSYILVLDYKNIKNLKKSGYEKMRGWNAVVDGYLYKIKFDLETQNALYDCWIYPEDTPEIRQEKINKFKELNIPIEFVTKTTVNISASQPTEDTTLGKLIKQKSEEELFEELVQKGYDETLYYLERKHEDFMVKTTIYQVHPIRAKIGLKEGLKCDHRYFAYEYVYNEKTNRAEPKFRGVIRATSKIVDNRKVAKGDTPTSKFYQTAGRKLHEGYLLRQQNDIGLEVLVGYEAGEVGGVYGRIDYRTGRFTGVKALFIYLEGGIDSKDYPLYDAPAFVHYGAGLAKGFMLTRNLELRPYVGLGQELATHEDFTNGSLKALYLKGGANLALNLKHNFQVMFGMGSYSFIGNAEDDDGDTGLTWNDYFEGRSGAATMFGIKLMF
;
A
#
# COMPACT_ATOMS: atom_id res chain seq x y z
N MET A 1 17.49 -9.97 35.53
CA MET A 1 17.12 -8.76 34.74
C MET A 1 17.83 -8.73 33.38
N LYS A 2 17.38 -9.56 32.44
CA LYS A 2 17.68 -9.53 30.99
C LYS A 2 16.59 -10.36 30.35
N LYS A 3 15.51 -9.73 29.87
CA LYS A 3 14.43 -10.25 29.00
C LYS A 3 13.17 -9.36 29.12
N ILE A 4 13.31 -8.07 28.82
CA ILE A 4 12.19 -7.21 28.42
C ILE A 4 12.71 -6.35 27.26
N THR A 5 13.04 -7.00 26.15
CA THR A 5 13.45 -6.33 24.91
C THR A 5 12.54 -6.66 23.73
N LEU A 6 11.50 -7.47 23.94
CA LEU A 6 10.50 -7.78 22.92
C LEU A 6 9.29 -6.84 22.96
N LEU A 7 9.03 -6.17 24.09
CA LEU A 7 7.92 -5.22 24.22
C LEU A 7 8.29 -3.79 23.75
N THR A 8 9.58 -3.47 23.69
CA THR A 8 10.09 -2.17 23.24
C THR A 8 10.13 -2.01 21.71
N ALA A 9 9.91 -3.09 20.95
CA ALA A 9 9.75 -3.01 19.50
C ALA A 9 8.34 -2.62 19.04
N LEU A 10 7.31 -2.78 19.90
CA LEU A 10 5.93 -2.37 19.59
C LEU A 10 5.61 -0.93 20.01
N VAL A 11 6.37 -0.35 20.95
CA VAL A 11 6.14 0.99 21.50
C VAL A 11 6.90 2.10 20.74
N LEU A 12 7.74 1.75 19.76
CA LEU A 12 8.34 2.71 18.82
C LEU A 12 7.43 3.05 17.62
N LEU A 13 6.16 2.66 17.65
CA LEU A 13 5.08 3.24 16.83
C LEU A 13 4.58 4.58 17.41
N SER A 14 5.49 5.41 17.92
CA SER A 14 5.19 6.75 18.36
C SER A 14 4.99 7.69 17.15
N PHE A 15 3.71 7.99 16.88
CA PHE A 15 3.23 9.27 16.35
C PHE A 15 3.58 9.71 14.91
N THR A 16 3.39 8.84 13.90
CA THR A 16 3.07 9.32 12.52
C THR A 16 1.96 8.54 11.82
N LEU A 17 1.15 7.78 12.58
CA LEU A 17 -0.09 7.20 12.06
C LEU A 17 -1.18 8.27 11.99
N MET A 18 -1.08 9.17 11.00
CA MET A 18 -2.19 10.07 10.68
C MET A 18 -3.19 9.29 9.83
N ALA A 19 -4.42 9.15 10.35
CA ALA A 19 -5.53 8.69 9.53
C ALA A 19 -5.71 9.67 8.36
N GLN A 20 -5.96 9.17 7.15
CA GLN A 20 -6.08 10.08 6.02
C GLN A 20 -7.33 10.95 6.14
N ASP A 21 -7.12 12.26 6.08
CA ASP A 21 -8.15 13.27 6.17
C ASP A 21 -9.03 13.33 4.92
N ILE A 22 -10.24 13.88 5.10
CA ILE A 22 -11.14 14.22 4.02
C ILE A 22 -10.77 15.62 3.52
N GLU A 23 -10.26 15.71 2.30
CA GLU A 23 -10.05 17.00 1.65
C GLU A 23 -11.34 17.83 1.57
N LYS A 24 -11.26 19.09 1.99
CA LYS A 24 -12.36 20.06 1.95
C LYS A 24 -12.05 21.15 0.93
N GLY A 25 -13.05 21.52 0.12
CA GLY A 25 -13.06 22.78 -0.65
C GLY A 25 -12.29 22.79 -1.98
N ASN A 26 -11.32 21.91 -2.21
CA ASN A 26 -10.60 21.86 -3.48
C ASN A 26 -11.32 20.97 -4.51
N LYS A 27 -11.35 21.41 -5.77
CA LYS A 27 -11.93 20.62 -6.88
C LYS A 27 -11.05 19.40 -7.14
N ILE A 28 -11.59 18.20 -6.89
CA ILE A 28 -10.92 16.96 -7.31
C ILE A 28 -11.05 16.85 -8.84
N PRO A 29 -9.96 16.52 -9.58
CA PRO A 29 -10.06 16.25 -11.01
C PRO A 29 -11.02 15.08 -11.27
N SER A 30 -11.95 15.24 -12.20
CA SER A 30 -12.90 14.19 -12.57
C SER A 30 -12.31 13.15 -13.53
N THR A 31 -11.15 13.44 -14.12
CA THR A 31 -10.45 12.57 -15.06
C THR A 31 -9.18 12.00 -14.43
N TYR A 32 -8.94 10.72 -14.67
CA TYR A 32 -7.66 10.08 -14.40
C TYR A 32 -6.87 9.97 -15.71
N ASP A 33 -5.71 10.59 -15.72
CA ASP A 33 -4.74 10.46 -16.80
C ASP A 33 -3.58 9.64 -16.28
N ARG A 34 -3.31 8.54 -16.97
CA ARG A 34 -2.26 7.61 -16.62
C ARG A 34 -0.90 8.28 -16.73
N SER A 35 -0.11 8.14 -15.67
CA SER A 35 1.27 8.57 -15.60
C SER A 35 2.22 7.56 -16.25
N SER A 36 3.35 8.04 -16.74
CA SER A 36 4.48 7.22 -17.17
C SER A 36 5.54 7.19 -16.08
N LEU A 37 6.19 6.05 -15.90
CA LEU A 37 7.16 5.85 -14.84
C LEU A 37 8.46 5.27 -15.40
N THR A 38 9.57 5.93 -15.06
CA THR A 38 10.94 5.43 -15.24
C THR A 38 11.49 5.13 -13.85
N VAL A 39 11.94 3.91 -13.62
CA VAL A 39 12.39 3.44 -12.30
C VAL A 39 13.89 3.16 -12.33
N PHE A 40 14.61 3.70 -11.35
CA PHE A 40 16.02 3.45 -11.14
C PHE A 40 16.28 2.89 -9.75
N PHE A 41 17.27 2.03 -9.63
CA PHE A 41 17.94 1.71 -8.39
C PHE A 41 19.23 2.53 -8.28
N MET A 42 19.36 3.22 -7.15
CA MET A 42 20.56 3.98 -6.80
C MET A 42 21.37 3.20 -5.78
N LYS A 43 22.57 2.81 -6.18
CA LYS A 43 23.50 2.01 -5.40
C LYS A 43 24.44 2.90 -4.60
N PHE A 44 24.45 2.76 -3.27
CA PHE A 44 25.45 3.40 -2.41
C PHE A 44 26.55 2.41 -2.05
N SER A 45 27.79 2.78 -2.36
CA SER A 45 28.98 1.99 -2.00
C SER A 45 29.05 1.73 -0.50
N GLY A 46 29.26 0.47 -0.13
CA GLY A 46 29.39 0.03 1.27
C GLY A 46 28.07 -0.40 1.95
N GLU A 47 26.92 -0.28 1.29
CA GLU A 47 25.70 -0.92 1.77
C GLU A 47 25.81 -2.45 1.66
N LYS A 48 25.45 -3.16 2.74
CA LYS A 48 25.48 -4.63 2.73
C LYS A 48 24.42 -5.17 1.79
N TYR A 49 24.77 -6.22 1.05
CA TYR A 49 23.88 -6.90 0.11
C TYR A 49 23.41 -6.05 -1.09
N VAL A 50 24.11 -4.94 -1.38
CA VAL A 50 23.69 -3.99 -2.42
C VAL A 50 23.90 -4.54 -3.83
N ASP A 51 24.94 -5.36 -4.03
CA ASP A 51 25.22 -6.02 -5.32
C ASP A 51 24.15 -7.08 -5.62
N GLU A 52 23.65 -7.77 -4.59
CA GLU A 52 22.53 -8.69 -4.71
C GLU A 52 21.24 -7.96 -5.11
N VAL A 53 21.01 -6.75 -4.60
CA VAL A 53 19.88 -5.91 -5.08
C VAL A 53 20.09 -5.52 -6.53
N GLU A 54 21.29 -5.07 -6.90
CA GLU A 54 21.62 -4.71 -8.29
C GLU A 54 21.37 -5.86 -9.27
N ASN A 55 21.76 -7.08 -8.91
CA ASN A 55 21.55 -8.26 -9.75
C ASN A 55 20.06 -8.60 -9.93
N GLN A 56 19.24 -8.34 -8.91
CA GLN A 56 17.81 -8.68 -8.94
C GLN A 56 16.91 -7.55 -9.45
N PHE A 57 17.36 -6.30 -9.36
CA PHE A 57 16.55 -5.13 -9.70
C PHE A 57 16.04 -5.10 -11.15
N PRO A 58 16.82 -5.50 -12.18
CA PRO A 58 16.33 -5.56 -13.56
C PRO A 58 15.16 -6.53 -13.76
N ASN A 59 14.98 -7.50 -12.86
CA ASN A 59 13.97 -8.55 -12.95
C ASN A 59 12.63 -8.18 -12.29
N ILE A 60 12.52 -6.99 -11.68
CA ILE A 60 11.27 -6.60 -11.01
C ILE A 60 10.11 -6.51 -12.01
N SER A 61 8.93 -6.95 -11.57
CA SER A 61 7.69 -6.79 -12.31
C SER A 61 7.15 -5.37 -12.11
N LEU A 62 7.14 -4.59 -13.18
CA LEU A 62 6.60 -3.23 -13.16
C LEU A 62 5.07 -3.24 -13.20
N SER A 63 4.47 -2.27 -12.52
CA SER A 63 3.02 -2.15 -12.44
C SER A 63 2.38 -1.71 -13.77
N ASP A 64 1.44 -2.51 -14.28
CA ASP A 64 0.60 -2.21 -15.46
C ASP A 64 -0.25 -0.92 -15.33
N LYS A 65 -0.34 -0.38 -14.11
CA LYS A 65 -1.03 0.88 -13.84
C LYS A 65 -0.38 2.06 -14.56
N TYR A 66 0.95 2.04 -14.68
CA TYR A 66 1.75 3.11 -15.27
C TYR A 66 2.21 2.72 -16.68
N TYR A 67 2.47 3.70 -17.53
CA TYR A 67 3.22 3.41 -18.75
C TYR A 67 4.69 3.18 -18.40
N ASN A 68 5.23 2.05 -18.85
CA ASN A 68 6.66 1.76 -18.69
C ASN A 68 7.49 2.71 -19.56
N ASN A 69 8.28 3.56 -18.90
CA ASN A 69 9.24 4.47 -19.50
C ASN A 69 10.68 4.16 -19.07
N ASN A 70 10.97 2.94 -18.59
CA ASN A 70 12.33 2.54 -18.25
C ASN A 70 13.27 2.68 -19.44
N LEU A 71 14.50 3.10 -19.15
CA LEU A 71 15.60 3.15 -20.11
C LEU A 71 16.38 1.83 -20.03
N ASP A 72 17.36 1.64 -20.90
CA ASP A 72 18.18 0.42 -20.92
C ASP A 72 19.00 0.26 -19.64
N ILE A 73 19.46 1.38 -19.08
CA ILE A 73 20.13 1.43 -17.79
C ILE A 73 19.09 1.74 -16.72
N VAL A 74 18.98 0.87 -15.71
CA VAL A 74 18.05 1.00 -14.57
C VAL A 74 18.75 1.02 -13.22
N VAL A 75 20.09 0.91 -13.20
CA VAL A 75 20.92 0.98 -12.00
C VAL A 75 22.02 2.01 -12.20
N PHE A 76 22.34 2.80 -11.17
CA PHE A 76 23.52 3.66 -11.16
C PHE A 76 24.16 3.76 -9.76
N ASP A 77 25.48 3.91 -9.72
CA ASP A 77 26.22 4.23 -8.51
C ASP A 77 25.98 5.69 -8.08
N ALA A 78 25.69 5.89 -6.80
CA ALA A 78 25.53 7.20 -6.21
C ALA A 78 26.91 7.87 -6.05
N PRO A 79 27.20 8.99 -6.74
CA PRO A 79 28.46 9.72 -6.57
C PRO A 79 28.47 10.60 -5.30
N PHE A 80 27.44 10.49 -4.46
CA PHE A 80 27.21 11.30 -3.27
C PHE A 80 26.86 10.41 -2.06
N SER A 81 26.80 11.01 -0.87
CA SER A 81 26.51 10.30 0.39
C SER A 81 25.03 10.40 0.78
N ARG A 82 24.51 9.37 1.46
CA ARG A 82 23.17 9.41 2.08
C ARG A 82 23.00 10.54 3.11
N SER A 83 24.09 10.99 3.72
CA SER A 83 24.10 12.07 4.73
C SER A 83 24.07 13.47 4.12
N GLU A 84 24.02 13.59 2.79
CA GLU A 84 23.97 14.89 2.13
C GLU A 84 22.69 15.66 2.49
N GLN A 85 22.85 16.90 2.92
CA GLN A 85 21.77 17.75 3.45
C GLN A 85 20.64 17.97 2.44
N ALA A 86 20.96 17.96 1.14
CA ALA A 86 20.01 18.13 0.04
C ALA A 86 20.11 16.97 -0.97
N LEU A 87 20.15 15.73 -0.48
CA LEU A 87 20.27 14.52 -1.30
C LEU A 87 19.29 14.48 -2.48
N ASN A 88 18.04 14.95 -2.30
CA ASN A 88 17.08 15.01 -3.40
C ASN A 88 17.53 15.95 -4.54
N LYS A 89 18.23 17.05 -4.25
CA LYS A 89 18.79 17.96 -5.26
C LYS A 89 20.06 17.39 -5.90
N ALA A 90 20.87 16.64 -5.14
CA ALA A 90 22.04 15.94 -5.67
C ALA A 90 21.62 14.88 -6.70
N ILE A 91 20.61 14.07 -6.37
CA ILE A 91 20.00 13.10 -7.30
C ILE A 91 19.44 13.83 -8.52
N GLU A 92 18.70 14.93 -8.33
CA GLU A 92 18.14 15.73 -9.42
C GLU A 92 19.22 16.20 -10.40
N SER A 93 20.29 16.79 -9.86
CA SER A 93 21.42 17.31 -10.65
C SER A 93 22.14 16.19 -11.40
N PHE A 94 22.30 15.03 -10.77
CA PHE A 94 22.88 13.86 -11.39
C PHE A 94 22.02 13.32 -12.55
N LEU A 95 20.70 13.22 -12.37
CA LEU A 95 19.78 12.77 -13.41
C LEU A 95 19.80 13.71 -14.63
N ILE A 96 19.86 15.03 -14.40
CA ILE A 96 19.99 16.03 -15.46
C ILE A 96 21.34 15.90 -16.16
N GLN A 97 22.44 15.80 -15.41
CA GLN A 97 23.79 15.63 -15.97
C GLN A 97 23.90 14.37 -16.84
N LYS A 98 23.19 13.30 -16.48
CA LYS A 98 23.14 12.05 -17.24
C LYS A 98 22.10 12.05 -18.36
N ASP A 99 21.49 13.20 -18.67
CA ASP A 99 20.49 13.34 -19.73
C ASP A 99 19.29 12.38 -19.59
N VAL A 100 18.97 11.96 -18.37
CA VAL A 100 17.83 11.04 -18.12
C VAL A 100 16.50 11.66 -18.57
N PRO A 101 16.18 12.94 -18.24
CA PRO A 101 14.93 13.56 -18.69
C PRO A 101 14.85 13.65 -20.22
N LYS A 102 15.96 14.03 -20.87
CA LYS A 102 16.09 14.09 -22.33
C LYS A 102 15.86 12.71 -22.97
N SER A 103 16.43 11.66 -22.38
CA SER A 103 16.26 10.28 -22.85
C SER A 103 14.80 9.78 -22.73
N ILE A 104 14.10 10.17 -21.67
CA ILE A 104 12.68 9.85 -21.50
C ILE A 104 11.82 10.56 -22.56
N ILE A 105 12.13 11.82 -22.87
CA ILE A 105 11.45 12.55 -23.95
C ILE A 105 11.80 11.96 -25.33
N SER A 106 13.05 11.60 -25.59
CA SER A 106 13.44 10.85 -26.79
C SER A 106 12.60 9.60 -26.98
N LYS A 107 12.36 8.84 -25.91
CA LYS A 107 11.49 7.65 -25.94
C LYS A 107 10.04 8.00 -26.30
N TRP A 108 9.47 9.04 -25.70
CA TRP A 108 8.10 9.50 -26.02
C TRP A 108 7.88 9.82 -27.49
N TYR A 109 8.89 10.43 -28.13
CA TYR A 109 8.84 10.87 -29.53
C TYR A 109 9.57 9.91 -30.48
N ASN A 110 9.83 8.67 -30.06
CA ASN A 110 10.48 7.63 -30.84
C ASN A 110 11.73 8.13 -31.59
N ARG A 111 12.55 8.94 -30.92
CA ARG A 111 13.72 9.56 -31.53
C ARG A 111 14.71 8.50 -31.99
N LYS A 112 15.08 8.54 -33.27
CA LYS A 112 16.05 7.63 -33.89
C LYS A 112 17.47 8.20 -33.85
N GLU A 113 18.45 7.37 -34.20
CA GLU A 113 19.87 7.74 -34.27
C GLU A 113 20.12 8.87 -35.28
N ASP A 114 19.38 8.89 -36.39
CA ASP A 114 19.43 9.95 -37.41
C ASP A 114 18.78 11.28 -36.96
N GLY A 115 18.20 11.29 -35.76
CA GLY A 115 17.52 12.43 -35.17
C GLY A 115 16.11 12.67 -35.67
N SER A 116 15.53 11.80 -36.49
CA SER A 116 14.10 11.84 -36.79
C SER A 116 13.27 11.43 -35.57
N MET A 117 12.04 11.95 -35.49
CA MET A 117 11.09 11.72 -34.40
C MET A 117 9.70 11.46 -34.99
N ASP A 118 8.83 10.80 -34.23
CA ASP A 118 7.43 10.60 -34.58
C ASP A 118 6.51 10.64 -33.35
N LEU A 119 5.20 10.66 -33.59
CA LEU A 119 4.18 10.74 -32.54
C LEU A 119 3.48 9.40 -32.26
N ASN A 120 3.99 8.28 -32.78
CA ASN A 120 3.28 7.00 -32.69
C ASN A 120 3.04 6.60 -31.24
N LEU A 121 4.06 6.66 -30.38
CA LEU A 121 3.92 6.31 -28.97
C LEU A 121 2.99 7.28 -28.22
N VAL A 122 3.06 8.58 -28.55
CA VAL A 122 2.14 9.60 -28.01
C VAL A 122 0.70 9.24 -28.37
N PHE A 123 0.43 8.94 -29.63
CA PHE A 123 -0.90 8.60 -30.13
C PHE A 123 -1.44 7.30 -29.54
N ASP A 124 -0.62 6.25 -29.47
CA ASP A 124 -0.99 4.96 -28.91
C ASP A 124 -1.38 5.10 -27.43
N ARG A 125 -0.60 5.87 -26.65
CA ARG A 125 -0.91 6.13 -25.25
C ARG A 125 -2.11 7.05 -25.07
N GLY A 126 -2.34 8.00 -25.98
CA GLY A 126 -3.56 8.80 -26.02
C GLY A 126 -4.82 7.94 -26.18
N MET A 127 -4.79 7.02 -27.16
CA MET A 127 -5.86 6.05 -27.40
C MET A 127 -6.05 5.10 -26.22
N PHE A 128 -4.96 4.54 -25.70
CA PHE A 128 -5.02 3.59 -24.59
C PHE A 128 -5.52 4.26 -23.30
N ASN A 129 -5.17 5.52 -23.04
CA ASN A 129 -5.63 6.24 -21.84
C ASN A 129 -7.13 6.58 -21.88
N ALA A 130 -7.74 6.64 -23.06
CA ALA A 130 -9.12 7.05 -23.21
C ALA A 130 -10.11 6.15 -22.43
N THR A 131 -11.10 6.80 -21.84
CA THR A 131 -12.27 6.17 -21.20
C THR A 131 -13.39 5.93 -22.21
N ASP A 132 -14.34 5.05 -21.89
CA ASP A 132 -15.53 4.85 -22.72
C ASP A 132 -16.28 6.16 -23.01
N ALA A 133 -16.42 7.02 -22.00
CA ALA A 133 -17.11 8.30 -22.16
C ALA A 133 -16.36 9.24 -23.14
N GLN A 134 -15.02 9.26 -23.09
CA GLN A 134 -14.21 10.02 -24.05
C GLN A 134 -14.28 9.42 -25.45
N TYR A 135 -14.26 8.09 -25.57
CA TYR A 135 -14.41 7.40 -26.85
C TYR A 135 -15.75 7.74 -27.52
N ILE A 136 -16.87 7.56 -26.81
CA ILE A 136 -18.21 7.87 -27.31
C ILE A 136 -18.31 9.36 -27.72
N LYS A 137 -17.77 10.26 -26.89
CA LYS A 137 -17.72 11.69 -27.21
C LYS A 137 -16.91 11.98 -28.47
N ALA A 138 -15.76 11.34 -28.64
CA ALA A 138 -14.88 11.53 -29.78
C ALA A 138 -15.53 11.04 -31.09
N GLN A 139 -16.19 9.88 -31.07
CA GLN A 139 -16.93 9.33 -32.21
C GLN A 139 -18.08 10.24 -32.69
N ALA A 140 -18.66 11.03 -31.78
CA ALA A 140 -19.67 12.04 -32.13
C ALA A 140 -19.09 13.30 -32.78
N THR A 141 -17.77 13.42 -32.93
CA THR A 141 -17.10 14.60 -33.52
C THR A 141 -16.48 14.29 -34.89
N LYS A 142 -16.33 15.31 -35.74
CA LYS A 142 -15.66 15.18 -37.04
C LYS A 142 -14.20 14.68 -36.94
N ARG A 143 -13.52 14.93 -35.81
CA ARG A 143 -12.13 14.50 -35.59
C ARG A 143 -12.03 13.02 -35.25
N GLY A 144 -13.10 12.38 -34.77
CA GLY A 144 -13.11 10.97 -34.41
C GLY A 144 -11.96 10.60 -33.46
N GLU A 145 -11.28 9.50 -33.77
CA GLU A 145 -10.15 8.98 -32.99
C GLU A 145 -8.96 9.92 -32.91
N ASN A 146 -8.77 10.83 -33.87
CA ASN A 146 -7.66 11.79 -33.82
C ASN A 146 -7.75 12.68 -32.58
N MET A 147 -8.96 13.01 -32.10
CA MET A 147 -9.15 13.72 -30.83
C MET A 147 -8.55 12.96 -29.64
N LEU A 148 -8.64 11.63 -29.62
CA LEU A 148 -8.11 10.79 -28.55
C LEU A 148 -6.59 10.67 -28.65
N LYS A 149 -6.05 10.56 -29.87
CA LYS A 149 -4.60 10.56 -30.13
C LYS A 149 -3.94 11.83 -29.61
N ASP A 150 -4.55 12.98 -29.85
CA ASP A 150 -4.02 14.28 -29.41
C ASP A 150 -3.96 14.43 -27.89
N TYR A 151 -4.80 13.68 -27.14
CA TYR A 151 -4.69 13.63 -25.68
C TYR A 151 -3.37 13.03 -25.21
N GLY A 152 -2.67 12.25 -26.04
CA GLY A 152 -1.35 11.73 -25.73
C GLY A 152 -0.35 12.81 -25.32
N ASN A 153 -0.41 14.00 -25.95
CA ASN A 153 0.51 15.10 -25.65
C ASN A 153 0.43 15.53 -24.17
N ARG A 154 -0.75 15.49 -23.55
CA ARG A 154 -0.92 15.85 -22.14
C ARG A 154 -0.31 14.81 -21.19
N LEU A 155 -0.10 13.58 -21.66
CA LEU A 155 0.46 12.48 -20.88
C LEU A 155 1.99 12.56 -20.80
N VAL A 156 2.64 13.25 -21.75
CA VAL A 156 4.09 13.49 -21.74
C VAL A 156 4.49 14.25 -20.47
N GLY A 157 3.72 15.28 -20.10
CA GLY A 157 3.88 16.02 -18.85
C GLY A 157 3.50 15.26 -17.57
N LYS A 158 3.04 14.01 -17.69
CA LYS A 158 2.84 13.06 -16.57
C LYS A 158 3.92 11.99 -16.56
N SER A 159 5.14 12.35 -16.94
CA SER A 159 6.32 11.48 -16.85
C SER A 159 7.03 11.68 -15.53
N TYR A 160 7.24 10.57 -14.83
CA TYR A 160 7.84 10.54 -13.50
C TYR A 160 9.10 9.66 -13.50
N ILE A 161 10.08 10.06 -12.70
CA ILE A 161 11.29 9.31 -12.43
C ILE A 161 11.24 8.90 -10.96
N LEU A 162 11.28 7.59 -10.69
CA LEU A 162 11.33 7.03 -9.34
C LEU A 162 12.71 6.45 -9.10
N VAL A 163 13.46 7.02 -8.16
CA VAL A 163 14.77 6.51 -7.74
C VAL A 163 14.60 5.80 -6.40
N LEU A 164 14.97 4.52 -6.35
CA LEU A 164 14.89 3.66 -5.18
C LEU A 164 16.27 3.50 -4.53
N ASP A 165 16.32 3.64 -3.21
CA ASP A 165 17.49 3.39 -2.37
C ASP A 165 17.16 2.32 -1.33
N TYR A 166 17.75 1.13 -1.47
CA TYR A 166 17.65 0.04 -0.51
C TYR A 166 18.75 0.19 0.55
N LYS A 167 18.37 0.25 1.82
CA LYS A 167 19.29 0.44 2.95
C LYS A 167 18.94 -0.44 4.14
N ASN A 168 19.91 -0.63 5.03
CA ASN A 168 19.77 -1.46 6.23
C ASN A 168 19.31 -2.89 5.90
N ILE A 169 19.84 -3.48 4.82
CA ILE A 169 19.46 -4.82 4.39
C ILE A 169 20.00 -5.84 5.39
N LYS A 170 19.12 -6.64 5.98
CA LYS A 170 19.43 -7.59 7.04
C LYS A 170 18.84 -8.96 6.74
N ASN A 171 19.68 -9.99 6.80
CA ASN A 171 19.24 -11.37 6.85
C ASN A 171 18.72 -11.68 8.27
N LEU A 172 17.50 -12.21 8.38
CA LEU A 172 16.82 -12.43 9.66
C LEU A 172 17.54 -13.47 10.53
N LYS A 173 17.97 -14.58 9.93
CA LYS A 173 18.70 -15.64 10.64
C LYS A 173 20.01 -15.12 11.23
N LYS A 174 20.80 -14.38 10.43
CA LYS A 174 22.04 -13.73 10.89
C LYS A 174 21.80 -12.60 11.90
N SER A 175 20.56 -12.12 12.04
CA SER A 175 20.17 -11.05 12.97
C SER A 175 19.57 -11.57 14.28
N GLY A 176 19.66 -12.89 14.56
CA GLY A 176 19.23 -13.49 15.82
C GLY A 176 17.81 -14.08 15.82
N TYR A 177 17.13 -14.10 14.66
CA TYR A 177 15.81 -14.75 14.53
C TYR A 177 15.98 -16.17 14.00
N GLU A 178 16.46 -17.10 14.84
CA GLU A 178 16.86 -18.45 14.42
C GLU A 178 15.74 -19.26 13.75
N LYS A 179 14.48 -19.03 14.16
CA LYS A 179 13.27 -19.69 13.64
C LYS A 179 12.64 -19.00 12.43
N MET A 180 13.31 -17.97 11.88
CA MET A 180 12.83 -17.21 10.72
C MET A 180 13.93 -17.09 9.68
N ARG A 181 13.56 -17.26 8.41
CA ARG A 181 14.40 -17.00 7.24
C ARG A 181 13.90 -15.80 6.48
N GLY A 182 14.78 -15.25 5.65
CA GLY A 182 14.48 -14.13 4.78
C GLY A 182 15.13 -12.84 5.25
N TRP A 183 14.55 -11.72 4.81
CA TRP A 183 15.24 -10.44 4.76
C TRP A 183 14.33 -9.29 5.18
N ASN A 184 14.94 -8.29 5.79
CA ASN A 184 14.34 -6.99 6.05
C ASN A 184 15.19 -5.90 5.41
N ALA A 185 14.54 -4.85 4.93
CA ALA A 185 15.22 -3.65 4.44
C ALA A 185 14.35 -2.41 4.65
N VAL A 186 14.96 -1.25 4.54
CA VAL A 186 14.27 0.04 4.40
C VAL A 186 14.48 0.51 2.97
N VAL A 187 13.42 1.00 2.32
CA VAL A 187 13.52 1.55 0.96
C VAL A 187 13.07 3.00 0.98
N ASP A 188 13.95 3.88 0.52
CA ASP A 188 13.59 5.26 0.23
C ASP A 188 13.25 5.40 -1.26
N GLY A 189 12.09 5.98 -1.56
CA GLY A 189 11.67 6.29 -2.93
C GLY A 189 11.62 7.79 -3.16
N TYR A 190 12.45 8.29 -4.07
CA TYR A 190 12.49 9.69 -4.50
C TYR A 190 11.75 9.84 -5.83
N LEU A 191 10.66 10.59 -5.83
CA LEU A 191 9.84 10.83 -7.00
C LEU A 191 10.16 12.20 -7.59
N TYR A 192 10.51 12.24 -8.87
CA TYR A 192 10.67 13.44 -9.67
C TYR A 192 9.66 13.44 -10.81
N LYS A 193 9.32 14.63 -11.30
CA LYS A 193 8.44 14.81 -12.46
C LYS A 193 9.16 15.59 -13.54
N ILE A 194 9.00 15.18 -14.79
CA ILE A 194 9.48 15.96 -15.92
C ILE A 194 8.61 17.20 -16.08
N LYS A 195 9.23 18.38 -16.05
CA LYS A 195 8.56 19.65 -16.28
C LYS A 195 8.44 19.86 -17.78
N PHE A 196 7.44 19.21 -18.38
CA PHE A 196 7.13 19.33 -19.81
C PHE A 196 6.02 20.37 -20.03
N ASP A 197 6.39 21.64 -19.84
CA ASP A 197 5.52 22.80 -20.09
C ASP A 197 5.59 23.25 -21.56
N LEU A 198 4.82 24.30 -21.90
CA LEU A 198 4.77 24.83 -23.26
C LEU A 198 6.15 25.29 -23.76
N GLU A 199 6.99 25.83 -22.87
CA GLU A 199 8.35 26.25 -23.18
C GLU A 199 9.21 25.06 -23.59
N THR A 200 9.23 24.00 -22.77
CA THR A 200 9.99 22.77 -23.05
C THR A 200 9.46 22.07 -24.29
N GLN A 201 8.14 22.06 -24.49
CA GLN A 201 7.50 21.48 -25.67
C GLN A 201 7.90 22.23 -26.94
N ASN A 202 7.89 23.57 -26.93
CA ASN A 202 8.29 24.36 -28.09
C ASN A 202 9.78 24.15 -28.40
N ALA A 203 10.64 24.16 -27.38
CA ALA A 203 12.07 23.89 -27.56
C ALA A 203 12.35 22.51 -28.18
N LEU A 204 11.55 21.49 -27.82
CA LEU A 204 11.61 20.19 -28.47
C LEU A 204 11.17 20.26 -29.95
N TYR A 205 10.08 20.97 -30.25
CA TYR A 205 9.59 21.10 -31.63
C TYR A 205 10.51 21.92 -32.52
N ASP A 206 11.29 22.86 -31.97
CA ASP A 206 12.34 23.57 -32.70
C ASP A 206 13.47 22.63 -33.18
N CYS A 207 13.60 21.46 -32.54
CA CYS A 207 14.54 20.41 -32.92
C CYS A 207 13.93 19.40 -33.91
N TRP A 208 12.68 19.58 -34.36
CA TRP A 208 11.98 18.59 -35.18
C TRP A 208 12.49 18.56 -36.62
N ILE A 209 12.99 17.39 -37.06
CA ILE A 209 13.46 17.19 -38.43
C ILE A 209 12.29 16.82 -39.34
N TYR A 210 12.12 17.58 -40.42
CA TYR A 210 11.15 17.33 -41.47
C TYR A 210 11.79 16.63 -42.67
N PRO A 211 11.02 15.84 -43.45
CA PRO A 211 11.53 15.16 -44.65
C PRO A 211 12.21 16.10 -45.65
N GLU A 212 11.67 17.31 -45.79
CA GLU A 212 12.13 18.37 -46.69
C GLU A 212 13.37 19.14 -46.21
N ASP A 213 13.84 18.93 -44.97
CA ASP A 213 15.01 19.64 -44.44
C ASP A 213 16.29 19.23 -45.19
N THR A 214 17.12 20.23 -45.53
CA THR A 214 18.46 20.00 -46.12
C THR A 214 19.40 19.35 -45.10
N PRO A 215 20.49 18.67 -45.55
CA PRO A 215 21.46 18.05 -44.63
C PRO A 215 22.02 19.01 -43.58
N GLU A 216 22.22 20.28 -43.93
CA GLU A 216 22.73 21.32 -43.02
C GLU A 216 21.71 21.64 -41.93
N ILE A 217 20.43 21.84 -42.29
CA ILE A 217 19.35 22.11 -41.34
C ILE A 217 19.13 20.92 -40.41
N ARG A 218 19.22 19.70 -40.95
CA ARG A 218 19.14 18.47 -40.15
C ARG A 218 20.23 18.43 -39.10
N GLN A 219 21.47 18.74 -39.48
CA GLN A 219 22.59 18.76 -38.55
C GLN A 219 22.45 19.86 -37.48
N GLU A 220 21.94 21.04 -37.84
CA GLU A 220 21.62 22.12 -36.90
C GLU A 220 20.60 21.64 -35.86
N LYS A 221 19.50 21.04 -36.29
CA LYS A 221 18.44 20.52 -35.40
C LYS A 221 18.93 19.39 -34.50
N ILE A 222 19.81 18.51 -35.00
CA ILE A 222 20.48 17.49 -34.18
C ILE A 222 21.33 18.15 -33.08
N ASN A 223 22.06 19.21 -33.39
CA ASN A 223 22.88 19.92 -32.41
C ASN A 223 22.03 20.67 -31.38
N LYS A 224 20.96 21.34 -31.81
CA LYS A 224 19.97 21.95 -30.91
C LYS A 224 19.38 20.93 -29.94
N PHE A 225 19.05 19.73 -30.41
CA PHE A 225 18.56 18.66 -29.54
C PHE A 225 19.61 18.20 -28.52
N LYS A 226 20.90 18.16 -28.89
CA LYS A 226 21.97 17.80 -27.95
C LYS A 226 22.07 18.80 -26.80
N GLU A 227 21.89 20.09 -27.10
CA GLU A 227 21.93 21.21 -26.15
C GLU A 227 20.62 21.40 -25.38
N LEU A 228 19.53 20.74 -25.81
CA LEU A 228 18.22 20.84 -25.16
C LEU A 228 18.29 20.37 -23.70
N ASN A 229 18.00 21.28 -22.78
CA ASN A 229 17.85 20.97 -21.37
C ASN A 229 16.39 20.72 -21.02
N ILE A 230 16.09 19.59 -20.38
CA ILE A 230 14.73 19.23 -19.96
C ILE A 230 14.68 19.21 -18.43
N PRO A 231 14.02 20.20 -17.81
CA PRO A 231 13.98 20.30 -16.36
C PRO A 231 13.12 19.20 -15.73
N ILE A 232 13.48 18.84 -14.49
CA ILE A 232 12.68 17.98 -13.62
C ILE A 232 12.45 18.67 -12.28
N GLU A 233 11.39 18.28 -11.58
CA GLU A 233 11.06 18.79 -10.25
C GLU A 233 10.95 17.65 -9.25
N PHE A 234 11.53 17.81 -8.06
CA PHE A 234 11.30 16.90 -6.95
C PHE A 234 9.85 17.00 -6.47
N VAL A 235 9.15 15.86 -6.45
CA VAL A 235 7.74 15.77 -6.04
C VAL A 235 7.64 15.41 -4.57
N THR A 236 8.20 14.26 -4.19
CA THR A 236 8.10 13.76 -2.82
C THR A 236 9.09 12.62 -2.55
N LYS A 237 9.28 12.34 -1.26
CA LYS A 237 10.02 11.18 -0.76
C LYS A 237 9.08 10.27 0.03
N THR A 238 9.26 8.98 -0.16
CA THR A 238 8.66 7.94 0.68
C THR A 238 9.74 7.10 1.32
N THR A 239 9.43 6.53 2.48
CA THR A 239 10.29 5.58 3.19
C THR A 239 9.39 4.46 3.64
N VAL A 240 9.73 3.22 3.27
CA VAL A 240 8.98 2.03 3.62
C VAL A 240 9.89 1.00 4.27
N ASN A 241 9.39 0.33 5.31
CA ASN A 241 10.05 -0.84 5.89
C ASN A 241 9.45 -2.08 5.22
N ILE A 242 10.30 -2.91 4.65
CA ILE A 242 9.88 -4.10 3.92
C ILE A 242 10.48 -5.35 4.55
N SER A 243 9.73 -6.45 4.46
CA SER A 243 10.16 -7.77 4.90
C SER A 243 9.65 -8.82 3.93
N ALA A 244 10.54 -9.75 3.57
CA ALA A 244 10.21 -10.98 2.87
C ALA A 244 10.78 -12.13 3.71
N SER A 245 9.90 -12.79 4.46
CA SER A 245 10.31 -13.75 5.48
C SER A 245 9.33 -14.89 5.62
N GLN A 246 9.85 -16.02 6.08
CA GLN A 246 9.10 -17.25 6.33
C GLN A 246 9.66 -17.97 7.57
N PRO A 247 8.81 -18.67 8.34
CA PRO A 247 9.27 -19.53 9.41
C PRO A 247 10.08 -20.71 8.86
N THR A 248 11.10 -21.13 9.61
CA THR A 248 11.97 -22.26 9.24
C THR A 248 11.22 -23.60 9.28
N GLU A 249 11.69 -24.56 8.49
CA GLU A 249 11.12 -25.91 8.34
C GLU A 249 10.95 -26.69 9.64
N ASP A 250 11.78 -26.45 10.65
CA ASP A 250 11.71 -27.11 11.95
C ASP A 250 10.51 -26.64 12.79
N THR A 251 9.93 -25.48 12.47
CA THR A 251 8.75 -24.95 13.16
C THR A 251 7.45 -25.59 12.66
N THR A 252 6.43 -25.62 13.53
CA THR A 252 5.09 -26.13 13.16
C THR A 252 4.49 -25.41 11.96
N LEU A 253 4.65 -24.09 11.87
CA LEU A 253 4.17 -23.30 10.73
C LEU A 253 5.00 -23.54 9.47
N GLY A 254 6.33 -23.68 9.60
CA GLY A 254 7.23 -23.95 8.48
C GLY A 254 6.91 -25.26 7.76
N LYS A 255 6.49 -26.30 8.50
CA LYS A 255 6.08 -27.60 7.94
C LYS A 255 4.81 -27.54 7.09
N LEU A 256 3.98 -26.51 7.28
CA LEU A 256 2.69 -26.35 6.62
C LEU A 256 2.76 -25.44 5.37
N ILE A 257 3.90 -24.81 5.12
CA ILE A 257 4.08 -23.88 4.00
C ILE A 257 5.17 -24.36 3.05
N LYS A 258 5.00 -24.06 1.76
CA LYS A 258 6.07 -24.24 0.78
C LYS A 258 7.23 -23.31 1.15
N GLN A 259 8.40 -23.91 1.34
CA GLN A 259 9.63 -23.21 1.66
C GLN A 259 10.22 -22.59 0.40
N LYS A 260 10.62 -21.34 0.53
CA LYS A 260 11.33 -20.60 -0.52
C LYS A 260 12.83 -20.61 -0.25
N SER A 261 13.61 -20.55 -1.32
CA SER A 261 15.06 -20.35 -1.23
C SER A 261 15.38 -18.96 -0.67
N GLU A 262 16.62 -18.75 -0.21
CA GLU A 262 17.04 -17.41 0.24
C GLU A 262 17.03 -16.38 -0.89
N GLU A 263 17.30 -16.84 -2.12
CA GLU A 263 17.26 -16.04 -3.34
C GLU A 263 15.82 -15.64 -3.69
N GLU A 264 14.87 -16.59 -3.68
CA GLU A 264 13.44 -16.30 -3.89
C GLU A 264 12.92 -15.29 -2.85
N LEU A 265 13.31 -15.43 -1.58
CA LEU A 265 12.95 -14.46 -0.53
C LEU A 265 13.61 -13.09 -0.75
N PHE A 266 14.81 -13.05 -1.33
CA PHE A 266 15.50 -11.80 -1.64
C PHE A 266 14.88 -11.11 -2.86
N GLU A 267 14.54 -11.85 -3.91
CA GLU A 267 13.75 -11.36 -5.06
C GLU A 267 12.42 -10.76 -4.59
N GLU A 268 11.71 -11.44 -3.69
CA GLU A 268 10.49 -10.91 -3.09
C GLU A 268 10.71 -9.64 -2.28
N LEU A 269 11.87 -9.52 -1.61
CA LEU A 269 12.23 -8.29 -0.91
C LEU A 269 12.39 -7.13 -1.89
N VAL A 270 13.15 -7.34 -2.98
CA VAL A 270 13.37 -6.31 -4.01
C VAL A 270 12.04 -5.94 -4.69
N GLN A 271 11.22 -6.91 -5.07
CA GLN A 271 9.88 -6.63 -5.62
C GLN A 271 9.01 -5.83 -4.63
N LYS A 272 9.00 -6.21 -3.35
CA LYS A 272 8.25 -5.49 -2.31
C LYS A 272 8.73 -4.05 -2.12
N GLY A 273 10.03 -3.80 -2.26
CA GLY A 273 10.58 -2.45 -2.18
C GLY A 273 9.97 -1.52 -3.23
N TYR A 274 9.87 -1.99 -4.47
CA TYR A 274 9.18 -1.29 -5.54
C TYR A 274 7.66 -1.15 -5.27
N ASP A 275 6.98 -2.26 -4.97
CA ASP A 275 5.52 -2.30 -4.82
C ASP A 275 5.01 -1.43 -3.66
N GLU A 276 5.66 -1.50 -2.49
CA GLU A 276 5.25 -0.72 -1.32
C GLU A 276 5.59 0.76 -1.48
N THR A 277 6.72 1.08 -2.11
CA THR A 277 7.06 2.47 -2.45
C THR A 277 5.99 3.08 -3.34
N LEU A 278 5.60 2.40 -4.42
CA LEU A 278 4.52 2.85 -5.29
C LEU A 278 3.19 2.99 -4.55
N TYR A 279 2.84 2.01 -3.71
CA TYR A 279 1.62 2.07 -2.93
C TYR A 279 1.56 3.30 -2.00
N TYR A 280 2.70 3.67 -1.40
CA TYR A 280 2.79 4.89 -0.59
C TYR A 280 2.77 6.16 -1.42
N LEU A 281 3.34 6.17 -2.63
CA LEU A 281 3.22 7.29 -3.57
C LEU A 281 1.76 7.48 -4.01
N GLU A 282 1.02 6.41 -4.25
CA GLU A 282 -0.43 6.44 -4.54
C GLU A 282 -1.28 7.01 -3.40
N ARG A 283 -0.73 7.09 -2.18
CA ARG A 283 -1.37 7.72 -1.02
C ARG A 283 -1.12 9.22 -0.91
N LYS A 284 -0.01 9.68 -1.49
CA LYS A 284 0.50 11.05 -1.31
C LYS A 284 0.40 11.90 -2.56
N HIS A 285 0.42 11.28 -3.74
CA HIS A 285 0.49 11.99 -5.01
C HIS A 285 -0.80 11.83 -5.83
N GLU A 286 -1.48 12.94 -6.08
CA GLU A 286 -2.82 13.00 -6.66
C GLU A 286 -2.88 12.43 -8.09
N ASP A 287 -1.80 12.56 -8.87
CA ASP A 287 -1.72 11.98 -10.23
C ASP A 287 -1.67 10.45 -10.21
N PHE A 288 -1.30 9.83 -9.08
CA PHE A 288 -1.25 8.39 -8.93
C PHE A 288 -2.56 7.83 -8.35
N MET A 289 -3.48 8.69 -7.90
CA MET A 289 -4.78 8.30 -7.40
C MET A 289 -5.78 8.14 -8.55
N VAL A 290 -6.26 6.91 -8.75
CA VAL A 290 -7.28 6.61 -9.76
C VAL A 290 -8.58 7.35 -9.44
N LYS A 291 -9.13 8.03 -10.44
CA LYS A 291 -10.45 8.68 -10.40
C LYS A 291 -11.38 8.10 -11.43
N THR A 292 -12.60 7.82 -11.01
CA THR A 292 -13.66 7.32 -11.89
C THR A 292 -15.02 7.63 -11.27
N THR A 293 -16.12 7.32 -11.92
CA THR A 293 -17.46 7.48 -11.35
C THR A 293 -18.09 6.13 -11.02
N ILE A 294 -19.04 6.15 -10.08
CA ILE A 294 -19.89 4.98 -9.82
C ILE A 294 -20.78 4.75 -11.04
N TYR A 295 -20.67 3.56 -11.64
CA TYR A 295 -21.47 3.14 -12.78
C TYR A 295 -22.83 2.58 -12.35
N GLN A 296 -22.86 1.81 -11.27
CA GLN A 296 -24.07 1.16 -10.73
C GLN A 296 -23.90 0.99 -9.21
N VAL A 297 -25.00 0.97 -8.45
CA VAL A 297 -24.99 0.85 -6.97
C VAL A 297 -25.56 -0.44 -6.37
N HIS A 298 -26.20 -1.30 -7.18
CA HIS A 298 -26.74 -2.59 -6.73
C HIS A 298 -26.37 -3.74 -7.68
N PRO A 299 -25.18 -4.38 -7.52
CA PRO A 299 -24.11 -4.02 -6.59
C PRO A 299 -23.30 -2.81 -7.06
N ILE A 300 -22.46 -2.24 -6.17
CA ILE A 300 -21.58 -1.13 -6.51
C ILE A 300 -20.55 -1.58 -7.56
N ARG A 301 -20.49 -0.87 -8.68
CA ARG A 301 -19.62 -1.16 -9.82
C ARG A 301 -19.01 0.13 -10.39
N ALA A 302 -17.79 0.02 -10.91
CA ALA A 302 -17.11 1.10 -11.61
C ALA A 302 -16.29 0.54 -12.78
N LYS A 303 -16.10 1.35 -13.83
CA LYS A 303 -15.36 1.00 -15.05
C LYS A 303 -13.85 1.17 -14.85
N ILE A 304 -13.30 0.44 -13.88
CA ILE A 304 -11.86 0.33 -13.58
C ILE A 304 -11.51 -1.13 -13.28
N GLY A 305 -10.27 -1.52 -13.52
CA GLY A 305 -9.79 -2.89 -13.39
C GLY A 305 -8.26 -2.99 -13.32
N LEU A 306 -7.70 -4.06 -13.89
CA LEU A 306 -6.25 -4.31 -13.89
C LEU A 306 -5.44 -3.18 -14.57
N LYS A 307 -6.03 -2.51 -15.56
CA LYS A 307 -5.44 -1.34 -16.22
C LYS A 307 -5.16 -0.20 -15.23
N GLU A 308 -6.00 -0.03 -14.21
CA GLU A 308 -5.81 1.01 -13.19
C GLU A 308 -5.03 0.47 -11.96
N GLY A 309 -4.47 -0.74 -12.04
CA GLY A 309 -3.77 -1.39 -10.93
C GLY A 309 -4.69 -1.79 -9.78
N LEU A 310 -5.99 -2.01 -10.04
CA LEU A 310 -6.95 -2.35 -9.00
C LEU A 310 -6.59 -3.70 -8.37
N LYS A 311 -6.46 -3.74 -7.03
CA LYS A 311 -6.34 -4.98 -6.24
C LYS A 311 -7.48 -5.06 -5.22
N CYS A 312 -7.72 -6.26 -4.69
CA CYS A 312 -8.72 -6.46 -3.66
C CYS A 312 -8.45 -5.56 -2.44
N ASP A 313 -9.51 -5.07 -1.80
CA ASP A 313 -9.49 -4.17 -0.65
C ASP A 313 -8.85 -2.78 -0.88
N HIS A 314 -8.42 -2.44 -2.11
CA HIS A 314 -8.08 -1.06 -2.47
C HIS A 314 -9.25 -0.13 -2.12
N ARG A 315 -8.94 0.93 -1.37
CA ARG A 315 -9.92 1.86 -0.80
C ARG A 315 -10.15 3.05 -1.72
N TYR A 316 -11.43 3.44 -1.82
CA TYR A 316 -11.87 4.61 -2.56
C TYR A 316 -12.84 5.44 -1.71
N PHE A 317 -12.69 6.75 -1.79
CA PHE A 317 -13.67 7.70 -1.25
C PHE A 317 -14.65 8.09 -2.35
N ALA A 318 -15.94 8.10 -2.00
CA ALA A 318 -17.01 8.52 -2.88
C ALA A 318 -17.45 9.95 -2.55
N TYR A 319 -17.51 10.80 -3.57
CA TYR A 319 -17.86 12.21 -3.47
C TYR A 319 -19.05 12.54 -4.37
N GLU A 320 -19.97 13.35 -3.84
CA GLU A 320 -21.02 14.01 -4.61
C GLU A 320 -20.58 15.45 -4.88
N TYR A 321 -20.67 15.90 -6.13
CA TYR A 321 -20.44 17.32 -6.44
C TYR A 321 -21.74 18.08 -6.25
N VAL A 322 -21.74 19.00 -5.29
CA VAL A 322 -22.89 19.85 -4.98
C VAL A 322 -22.53 21.27 -5.39
N TYR A 323 -23.41 21.91 -6.15
CA TYR A 323 -23.24 23.31 -6.51
C TYR A 323 -23.38 24.19 -5.26
N ASN A 324 -22.41 25.08 -5.05
CA ASN A 324 -22.41 26.05 -3.97
C ASN A 324 -22.62 27.45 -4.56
N GLU A 325 -23.81 28.01 -4.32
CA GLU A 325 -24.19 29.34 -4.80
C GLU A 325 -23.28 30.45 -4.29
N LYS A 326 -22.71 30.32 -3.08
CA LYS A 326 -21.83 31.34 -2.49
C LYS A 326 -20.48 31.41 -3.18
N THR A 327 -19.95 30.28 -3.62
CA THR A 327 -18.64 30.20 -4.29
C THR A 327 -18.78 30.14 -5.81
N ASN A 328 -20.01 30.04 -6.33
CA ASN A 328 -20.34 29.86 -7.75
C ASN A 328 -19.59 28.67 -8.38
N ARG A 329 -19.37 27.59 -7.60
CA ARG A 329 -18.56 26.44 -7.97
C ARG A 329 -19.17 25.14 -7.46
N ALA A 330 -18.94 24.05 -8.19
CA ALA A 330 -19.28 22.71 -7.74
C ALA A 330 -18.20 22.20 -6.76
N GLU A 331 -18.61 21.83 -5.55
CA GLU A 331 -17.71 21.40 -4.48
C GLU A 331 -17.92 19.90 -4.16
N PRO A 332 -16.84 19.13 -3.97
CA PRO A 332 -16.94 17.73 -3.61
C PRO A 332 -17.38 17.57 -2.16
N LYS A 333 -18.46 16.82 -1.93
CA LYS A 333 -18.93 16.41 -0.60
C LYS A 333 -18.73 14.91 -0.43
N PHE A 334 -17.94 14.55 0.58
CA PHE A 334 -17.73 13.15 0.93
C PHE A 334 -19.05 12.44 1.30
N ARG A 335 -19.28 11.27 0.72
CA ARG A 335 -20.50 10.46 0.91
C ARG A 335 -20.22 9.08 1.50
N GLY A 336 -19.06 8.49 1.27
CA GLY A 336 -18.73 7.21 1.90
C GLY A 336 -17.44 6.59 1.40
N VAL A 337 -17.15 5.41 1.94
CA VAL A 337 -15.97 4.62 1.60
C VAL A 337 -16.40 3.30 0.99
N ILE A 338 -15.76 2.95 -0.12
CA ILE A 338 -15.89 1.64 -0.74
C ILE A 338 -14.53 0.98 -0.89
N ARG A 339 -14.54 -0.35 -1.00
CA ARG A 339 -13.36 -1.15 -1.29
C ARG A 339 -13.62 -2.10 -2.45
N ALA A 340 -12.59 -2.39 -3.22
CA ALA A 340 -12.68 -3.35 -4.31
C ALA A 340 -12.83 -4.78 -3.77
N THR A 341 -13.66 -5.59 -4.43
CA THR A 341 -13.72 -7.04 -4.18
C THR A 341 -12.67 -7.77 -5.00
N SER A 342 -12.60 -9.10 -4.89
CA SER A 342 -11.79 -9.95 -5.78
C SER A 342 -12.35 -10.05 -7.21
N LYS A 343 -13.58 -9.58 -7.47
CA LYS A 343 -14.17 -9.56 -8.82
C LYS A 343 -13.69 -8.33 -9.58
N ILE A 344 -12.47 -8.42 -10.09
CA ILE A 344 -11.76 -7.38 -10.83
C ILE A 344 -11.67 -7.80 -12.29
N VAL A 345 -11.99 -6.87 -13.19
CA VAL A 345 -11.97 -7.13 -14.64
C VAL A 345 -10.59 -6.86 -15.23
N ASP A 346 -10.21 -7.65 -16.22
CA ASP A 346 -9.08 -7.30 -17.09
C ASP A 346 -9.57 -6.36 -18.20
N ASN A 347 -9.20 -5.09 -18.07
CA ASN A 347 -9.53 -4.02 -19.00
C ASN A 347 -8.27 -3.43 -19.68
N ARG A 348 -7.16 -4.19 -19.76
CA ARG A 348 -5.90 -3.76 -20.39
C ARG A 348 -6.00 -3.72 -21.92
N LYS A 349 -6.92 -2.90 -22.43
CA LYS A 349 -7.20 -2.69 -23.85
C LYS A 349 -7.72 -1.26 -24.08
N VAL A 350 -7.68 -0.82 -25.33
CA VAL A 350 -8.29 0.45 -25.76
C VAL A 350 -9.80 0.41 -25.54
N ALA A 351 -10.35 1.46 -24.93
CA ALA A 351 -11.77 1.58 -24.66
C ALA A 351 -12.57 1.73 -25.96
N LYS A 352 -13.68 0.99 -26.08
CA LYS A 352 -14.59 1.02 -27.24
C LYS A 352 -16.04 1.35 -26.86
N GLY A 353 -16.26 1.90 -25.67
CA GLY A 353 -17.59 2.27 -25.17
C GLY A 353 -18.24 1.22 -24.26
N ASP A 354 -17.77 -0.03 -24.30
CA ASP A 354 -18.30 -1.15 -23.52
C ASP A 354 -17.24 -1.83 -22.64
N THR A 355 -16.51 -1.03 -21.87
CA THR A 355 -15.55 -1.55 -20.89
C THR A 355 -16.30 -2.19 -19.72
N PRO A 356 -15.97 -3.44 -19.34
CA PRO A 356 -16.61 -4.12 -18.22
C PRO A 356 -16.28 -3.45 -16.88
N THR A 357 -17.04 -3.78 -15.84
CA THR A 357 -16.93 -3.13 -14.52
C THR A 357 -16.40 -4.07 -13.45
N SER A 358 -15.54 -3.57 -12.56
CA SER A 358 -15.18 -4.26 -11.31
C SER A 358 -16.23 -4.04 -10.22
N LYS A 359 -16.34 -4.99 -9.28
CA LYS A 359 -17.31 -4.93 -8.17
C LYS A 359 -16.67 -4.41 -6.88
N PHE A 360 -17.40 -3.56 -6.18
CA PHE A 360 -17.03 -2.94 -4.91
C PHE A 360 -18.04 -3.29 -3.81
N TYR A 361 -17.66 -3.03 -2.57
CA TYR A 361 -18.52 -3.09 -1.40
C TYR A 361 -18.29 -1.87 -0.51
N GLN A 362 -19.34 -1.40 0.14
CA GLN A 362 -19.28 -0.23 0.99
C GLN A 362 -18.86 -0.61 2.42
N THR A 363 -17.97 0.17 3.01
CA THR A 363 -17.46 -0.05 4.37
C THR A 363 -17.82 1.08 5.34
N ALA A 364 -18.17 2.27 4.84
CA ALA A 364 -18.64 3.38 5.66
C ALA A 364 -19.46 4.40 4.85
N GLY A 365 -20.25 5.21 5.55
CA GLY A 365 -20.88 6.43 5.04
C GLY A 365 -22.37 6.32 4.73
N ARG A 366 -22.83 7.21 3.85
CA ARG A 366 -24.23 7.34 3.40
C ARG A 366 -24.52 6.44 2.21
N LYS A 367 -25.79 6.33 1.83
CA LYS A 367 -26.17 5.67 0.58
C LYS A 367 -25.46 6.35 -0.60
N LEU A 368 -24.89 5.55 -1.48
CA LEU A 368 -24.20 6.03 -2.68
C LEU A 368 -25.15 6.00 -3.88
N HIS A 369 -24.89 6.85 -4.85
CA HIS A 369 -25.66 6.98 -6.08
C HIS A 369 -24.73 6.90 -7.29
N GLU A 370 -25.29 6.55 -8.44
CA GLU A 370 -24.60 6.56 -9.73
C GLU A 370 -24.09 7.97 -10.05
N GLY A 371 -22.95 8.06 -10.73
CA GLY A 371 -22.31 9.33 -11.07
C GLY A 371 -21.45 9.94 -9.96
N TYR A 372 -21.51 9.46 -8.72
CA TYR A 372 -20.59 9.93 -7.67
C TYR A 372 -19.14 9.67 -8.06
N LEU A 373 -18.25 10.64 -7.79
CA LEU A 373 -16.83 10.52 -8.08
C LEU A 373 -16.16 9.62 -7.04
N LEU A 374 -15.48 8.59 -7.51
CA LEU A 374 -14.57 7.75 -6.75
C LEU A 374 -13.16 8.29 -6.90
N ARG A 375 -12.46 8.47 -5.78
CA ARG A 375 -11.02 8.75 -5.73
C ARG A 375 -10.32 7.66 -4.94
N GLN A 376 -9.28 7.05 -5.51
CA GLN A 376 -8.43 6.10 -4.82
C GLN A 376 -7.82 6.77 -3.59
N GLN A 377 -7.88 6.08 -2.46
CA GLN A 377 -7.47 6.62 -1.18
C GLN A 377 -6.94 5.46 -0.33
N ASN A 378 -5.77 4.97 -0.72
CA ASN A 378 -5.13 3.79 -0.14
C ASN A 378 -4.84 4.00 1.37
N ASP A 379 -5.07 2.99 2.20
CA ASP A 379 -4.66 2.97 3.61
C ASP A 379 -3.47 2.05 3.86
N ILE A 380 -2.83 2.16 5.03
CA ILE A 380 -1.86 1.14 5.45
C ILE A 380 -2.55 -0.16 5.86
N GLY A 381 -3.87 -0.14 6.08
CA GLY A 381 -4.66 -1.31 6.42
C GLY A 381 -4.52 -1.73 7.88
N LEU A 382 -3.99 -0.85 8.73
CA LEU A 382 -3.81 -1.07 10.15
C LEU A 382 -5.03 -0.58 10.92
N GLU A 383 -5.57 -1.40 11.81
CA GLU A 383 -6.66 -1.01 12.70
C GLU A 383 -6.23 -1.27 14.15
N VAL A 384 -6.39 -0.27 15.02
CA VAL A 384 -6.01 -0.35 16.44
C VAL A 384 -7.28 -0.28 17.28
N LEU A 385 -7.54 -1.33 18.04
CA LEU A 385 -8.65 -1.46 18.98
C LEU A 385 -8.11 -1.34 20.40
N VAL A 386 -8.78 -0.54 21.22
CA VAL A 386 -8.60 -0.51 22.68
C VAL A 386 -9.98 -0.62 23.32
N GLY A 387 -10.09 -1.46 24.33
CA GLY A 387 -11.35 -1.76 24.97
C GLY A 387 -11.19 -2.46 26.31
N TYR A 388 -12.29 -3.01 26.79
CA TYR A 388 -12.39 -3.78 28.01
C TYR A 388 -13.10 -5.09 27.71
N GLU A 389 -12.55 -6.20 28.22
CA GLU A 389 -13.19 -7.51 28.22
C GLU A 389 -13.81 -7.78 29.60
N ALA A 390 -15.08 -8.17 29.63
CA ALA A 390 -15.81 -8.55 30.82
C ALA A 390 -16.16 -10.05 30.74
N GLY A 391 -15.79 -10.80 31.78
CA GLY A 391 -15.96 -12.24 31.86
C GLY A 391 -14.92 -12.84 32.79
N GLU A 392 -14.66 -14.14 32.61
CA GLU A 392 -13.70 -14.89 33.41
C GLU A 392 -12.25 -14.60 33.01
N VAL A 393 -12.03 -14.33 31.73
CA VAL A 393 -10.83 -13.66 31.21
C VAL A 393 -11.26 -12.27 30.80
N GLY A 394 -10.80 -11.25 31.53
CA GLY A 394 -11.28 -9.88 31.38
C GLY A 394 -10.18 -8.82 31.33
N GLY A 395 -10.54 -7.61 31.75
CA GLY A 395 -9.63 -6.50 31.96
C GLY A 395 -9.42 -5.62 30.73
N VAL A 396 -8.35 -4.84 30.75
CA VAL A 396 -8.02 -3.91 29.65
C VAL A 396 -7.49 -4.72 28.47
N TYR A 397 -8.07 -4.50 27.30
CA TYR A 397 -7.81 -5.28 26.09
C TYR A 397 -7.40 -4.37 24.93
N GLY A 398 -6.36 -4.79 24.22
CA GLY A 398 -5.85 -4.12 23.03
C GLY A 398 -5.66 -5.10 21.88
N ARG A 399 -5.91 -4.64 20.65
CA ARG A 399 -5.72 -5.44 19.45
C ARG A 399 -5.29 -4.59 18.26
N ILE A 400 -4.37 -5.13 17.48
CA ILE A 400 -3.90 -4.56 16.22
C ILE A 400 -4.29 -5.52 15.10
N ASP A 401 -5.16 -5.10 14.21
CA ASP A 401 -5.54 -5.82 12.99
C ASP A 401 -4.76 -5.28 11.78
N TYR A 402 -4.24 -6.17 10.94
CA TYR A 402 -3.65 -5.82 9.64
C TYR A 402 -4.45 -6.47 8.52
N ARG A 403 -5.01 -5.63 7.63
CA ARG A 403 -5.83 -6.05 6.50
C ARG A 403 -4.96 -6.65 5.39
N THR A 404 -5.23 -7.91 5.04
CA THR A 404 -4.41 -8.67 4.09
C THR A 404 -5.04 -8.84 2.71
N GLY A 405 -6.22 -8.27 2.47
CA GLY A 405 -6.96 -8.45 1.22
C GLY A 405 -6.18 -8.05 -0.05
N ARG A 406 -5.33 -7.02 0.05
CA ARG A 406 -4.46 -6.55 -1.05
C ARG A 406 -3.50 -7.64 -1.55
N PHE A 407 -3.01 -8.48 -0.65
CA PHE A 407 -1.99 -9.50 -0.94
C PHE A 407 -2.60 -10.88 -1.17
N THR A 408 -3.67 -11.21 -0.44
CA THR A 408 -4.30 -12.53 -0.48
C THR A 408 -5.41 -12.64 -1.51
N GLY A 409 -5.91 -11.51 -2.01
CA GLY A 409 -7.14 -11.46 -2.82
C GLY A 409 -8.41 -11.77 -2.02
N VAL A 410 -8.31 -12.00 -0.71
CA VAL A 410 -9.44 -12.35 0.15
C VAL A 410 -9.97 -11.09 0.82
N LYS A 411 -11.13 -10.63 0.34
CA LYS A 411 -11.83 -9.44 0.84
C LYS A 411 -11.95 -9.41 2.37
N ALA A 412 -11.57 -8.31 3.03
CA ALA A 412 -11.70 -8.11 4.47
C ALA A 412 -11.16 -9.28 5.33
N LEU A 413 -10.04 -9.87 4.91
CA LEU A 413 -9.25 -10.77 5.74
C LEU A 413 -8.25 -9.96 6.56
N PHE A 414 -8.07 -10.35 7.81
CA PHE A 414 -7.15 -9.71 8.75
C PHE A 414 -6.30 -10.76 9.44
N ILE A 415 -5.03 -10.44 9.62
CA ILE A 415 -4.22 -11.02 10.70
C ILE A 415 -4.31 -10.07 11.89
N TYR A 416 -4.24 -10.56 13.11
CA TYR A 416 -4.26 -9.70 14.28
C TYR A 416 -3.28 -10.14 15.36
N LEU A 417 -2.81 -9.17 16.12
CA LEU A 417 -2.12 -9.35 17.40
C LEU A 417 -3.02 -8.77 18.49
N GLU A 418 -3.14 -9.46 19.62
CA GLU A 418 -3.92 -9.00 20.76
C GLU A 418 -3.12 -9.13 22.04
N GLY A 419 -3.51 -8.35 23.04
CA GLY A 419 -3.04 -8.52 24.39
C GLY A 419 -3.93 -7.78 25.39
N GLY A 420 -3.90 -8.25 26.62
CA GLY A 420 -4.68 -7.66 27.69
C GLY A 420 -4.09 -7.96 29.05
N ILE A 421 -4.54 -7.17 30.00
CA ILE A 421 -4.14 -7.27 31.40
C ILE A 421 -5.38 -7.31 32.27
N ASP A 422 -5.32 -8.14 33.29
CA ASP A 422 -6.44 -8.42 34.18
C ASP A 422 -5.94 -8.69 35.60
N SER A 423 -6.81 -8.53 36.58
CA SER A 423 -6.56 -8.95 37.96
C SER A 423 -7.89 -9.34 38.58
N LYS A 424 -7.94 -10.52 39.18
CA LYS A 424 -9.17 -11.13 39.69
C LYS A 424 -8.84 -12.09 40.82
N ASP A 425 -9.69 -12.11 41.85
CA ASP A 425 -9.53 -12.96 43.02
C ASP A 425 -9.98 -14.40 42.74
N TYR A 426 -9.25 -15.36 43.29
CA TYR A 426 -9.56 -16.79 43.23
C TYR A 426 -9.47 -17.41 44.62
N PRO A 427 -10.12 -18.56 44.86
CA PRO A 427 -10.06 -19.22 46.17
C PRO A 427 -8.64 -19.52 46.68
N LEU A 428 -7.70 -19.76 45.76
CA LEU A 428 -6.31 -20.10 46.09
C LEU A 428 -5.38 -18.88 46.16
N TYR A 429 -5.70 -17.79 45.45
CA TYR A 429 -4.83 -16.62 45.29
C TYR A 429 -5.67 -15.34 45.22
N ASP A 430 -5.31 -14.35 46.05
CA ASP A 430 -5.99 -13.06 46.07
C ASP A 430 -5.42 -12.14 44.99
N ALA A 431 -6.28 -11.57 44.15
CA ALA A 431 -5.91 -10.65 43.07
C ALA A 431 -4.67 -11.00 42.20
N PRO A 432 -4.40 -12.25 41.77
CA PRO A 432 -3.32 -12.54 40.82
C PRO A 432 -3.39 -11.63 39.60
N ALA A 433 -2.23 -11.15 39.16
CA ALA A 433 -2.12 -10.31 37.98
C ALA A 433 -1.92 -11.18 36.74
N PHE A 434 -2.72 -10.95 35.71
CA PHE A 434 -2.68 -11.69 34.46
C PHE A 434 -2.25 -10.80 33.30
N VAL A 435 -1.43 -11.36 32.43
CA VAL A 435 -1.09 -10.80 31.13
C VAL A 435 -1.34 -11.86 30.09
N HIS A 436 -2.26 -11.61 29.15
CA HIS A 436 -2.45 -12.47 28.00
C HIS A 436 -2.02 -11.76 26.72
N TYR A 437 -1.46 -12.52 25.78
CA TYR A 437 -1.17 -12.04 24.44
C TYR A 437 -1.37 -13.17 23.43
N GLY A 438 -1.74 -12.80 22.21
CA GLY A 438 -2.11 -13.77 21.19
C GLY A 438 -2.06 -13.21 19.78
N ALA A 439 -2.25 -14.11 18.84
CA ALA A 439 -2.31 -13.78 17.43
C ALA A 439 -3.36 -14.66 16.73
N GLY A 440 -3.98 -14.14 15.67
CA GLY A 440 -4.99 -14.89 14.96
C GLY A 440 -5.42 -14.31 13.63
N LEU A 441 -6.51 -14.87 13.12
CA LEU A 441 -7.16 -14.46 11.87
C LEU A 441 -8.56 -13.94 12.16
N ALA A 442 -8.94 -12.89 11.44
CA ALA A 442 -10.29 -12.34 11.46
C ALA A 442 -10.84 -12.18 10.05
N LYS A 443 -12.16 -12.30 9.91
CA LYS A 443 -12.86 -12.13 8.64
C LYS A 443 -14.02 -11.17 8.78
N GLY A 444 -13.98 -10.05 8.05
CA GLY A 444 -15.04 -9.06 8.04
C GLY A 444 -16.17 -9.37 7.06
N PHE A 445 -17.41 -9.31 7.53
CA PHE A 445 -18.64 -9.41 6.76
C PHE A 445 -19.47 -8.13 6.95
N MET A 446 -19.59 -7.33 5.91
CA MET A 446 -20.43 -6.12 5.93
C MET A 446 -21.91 -6.54 5.92
N LEU A 447 -22.58 -6.42 7.07
CA LEU A 447 -24.02 -6.64 7.22
C LEU A 447 -24.79 -5.46 6.63
N THR A 448 -24.29 -4.25 6.87
CA THR A 448 -24.78 -3.02 6.25
C THR A 448 -23.58 -2.14 5.86
N ARG A 449 -23.84 -0.97 5.26
CA ARG A 449 -22.79 0.00 4.90
C ARG A 449 -22.00 0.57 6.08
N ASN A 450 -22.49 0.43 7.31
CA ASN A 450 -21.82 0.91 8.53
C ASN A 450 -21.70 -0.16 9.61
N LEU A 451 -22.14 -1.40 9.37
CA LEU A 451 -22.12 -2.48 10.35
C LEU A 451 -21.38 -3.69 9.79
N GLU A 452 -20.30 -4.09 10.47
CA GLU A 452 -19.46 -5.22 10.12
C GLU A 452 -19.55 -6.30 11.21
N LEU A 453 -19.83 -7.55 10.83
CA LEU A 453 -19.61 -8.72 11.68
C LEU A 453 -18.24 -9.30 11.37
N ARG A 454 -17.42 -9.52 12.40
CA ARG A 454 -16.03 -9.97 12.30
C ARG A 454 -15.79 -11.18 13.19
N PRO A 455 -16.13 -12.40 12.75
CA PRO A 455 -15.63 -13.62 13.36
C PRO A 455 -14.10 -13.66 13.35
N TYR A 456 -13.54 -14.25 14.39
CA TYR A 456 -12.11 -14.41 14.57
C TYR A 456 -11.77 -15.72 15.30
N VAL A 457 -10.54 -16.18 15.07
CA VAL A 457 -9.93 -17.30 15.80
C VAL A 457 -8.45 -16.99 15.99
N GLY A 458 -7.91 -17.35 17.15
CA GLY A 458 -6.51 -17.12 17.50
C GLY A 458 -6.00 -18.11 18.52
N LEU A 459 -4.67 -18.08 18.68
CA LEU A 459 -3.96 -18.74 19.75
C LEU A 459 -3.19 -17.71 20.57
N GLY A 460 -2.99 -17.99 21.84
CA GLY A 460 -2.21 -17.12 22.71
C GLY A 460 -1.67 -17.84 23.92
N GLN A 461 -1.01 -17.06 24.77
CA GLN A 461 -0.51 -17.48 26.07
C GLN A 461 -1.00 -16.48 27.11
N GLU A 462 -1.41 -16.98 28.26
CA GLU A 462 -1.64 -16.18 29.46
C GLU A 462 -0.56 -16.47 30.48
N LEU A 463 -0.14 -15.43 31.20
CA LEU A 463 0.79 -15.49 32.30
C LEU A 463 0.08 -14.95 33.54
N ALA A 464 0.21 -15.65 34.66
CA ALA A 464 -0.23 -15.22 35.96
C ALA A 464 0.98 -14.97 36.87
N THR A 465 0.93 -13.89 37.63
CA THR A 465 1.93 -13.54 38.64
C THR A 465 1.25 -13.24 39.96
N HIS A 466 1.79 -13.81 41.04
CA HIS A 466 1.31 -13.63 42.39
C HIS A 466 2.49 -13.81 43.36
N GLU A 467 2.43 -13.19 44.56
CA GLU A 467 3.53 -13.23 45.54
C GLU A 467 3.78 -14.63 46.10
N ASP A 468 2.72 -15.44 46.21
CA ASP A 468 2.79 -16.82 46.72
C ASP A 468 3.32 -17.85 45.72
N PHE A 469 3.62 -17.46 44.48
CA PHE A 469 4.18 -18.40 43.50
C PHE A 469 5.68 -18.60 43.77
N THR A 470 6.05 -19.82 44.18
CA THR A 470 7.43 -20.16 44.56
C THR A 470 8.37 -20.32 43.35
N ASN A 471 7.80 -20.72 42.20
CA ASN A 471 8.54 -21.12 41.00
C ASN A 471 8.30 -20.15 39.82
N GLY A 472 8.27 -18.85 40.10
CA GLY A 472 8.07 -17.83 39.08
C GLY A 472 6.61 -17.69 38.63
N SER A 473 6.39 -17.26 37.39
CA SER A 473 5.04 -17.04 36.84
C SER A 473 4.43 -18.31 36.28
N LEU A 474 3.16 -18.56 36.56
CA LEU A 474 2.40 -19.61 35.86
C LEU A 474 2.04 -19.14 34.46
N LYS A 475 2.14 -20.03 33.47
CA LYS A 475 1.75 -19.74 32.08
C LYS A 475 0.95 -20.89 31.48
N ALA A 476 -0.02 -20.55 30.62
CA ALA A 476 -0.80 -21.55 29.88
C ALA A 476 -1.14 -21.05 28.47
N LEU A 477 -1.20 -21.99 27.52
CA LEU A 477 -1.65 -21.71 26.16
C LEU A 477 -3.17 -21.70 26.10
N TYR A 478 -3.74 -20.86 25.26
CA TYR A 478 -5.18 -20.85 24.99
C TYR A 478 -5.50 -20.76 23.50
N LEU A 479 -6.67 -21.29 23.13
CA LEU A 479 -7.38 -20.93 21.91
C LEU A 479 -8.46 -19.91 22.23
N LYS A 480 -8.59 -18.91 21.37
CA LYS A 480 -9.64 -17.89 21.45
C LYS A 480 -10.46 -17.91 20.16
N GLY A 481 -11.77 -18.02 20.28
CA GLY A 481 -12.71 -17.96 19.16
C GLY A 481 -13.87 -17.04 19.47
N GLY A 482 -14.32 -16.24 18.51
CA GLY A 482 -15.39 -15.28 18.77
C GLY A 482 -15.83 -14.49 17.56
N ALA A 483 -16.65 -13.46 17.80
CA ALA A 483 -17.05 -12.50 16.79
C ALA A 483 -17.21 -11.09 17.37
N ASN A 484 -16.79 -10.10 16.59
CA ASN A 484 -16.97 -8.68 16.89
C ASN A 484 -18.01 -8.07 15.96
N LEU A 485 -18.92 -7.27 16.49
CA LEU A 485 -19.78 -6.37 15.75
C LEU A 485 -19.19 -4.96 15.79
N ALA A 486 -18.85 -4.41 14.63
CA ALA A 486 -18.24 -3.09 14.48
C ALA A 486 -19.21 -2.10 13.83
N LEU A 487 -19.54 -1.03 14.55
CA LEU A 487 -20.35 0.08 14.06
C LEU A 487 -19.45 1.25 13.65
N ASN A 488 -19.46 1.60 12.37
CA ASN A 488 -18.73 2.74 11.82
C ASN A 488 -19.48 4.05 12.12
N LEU A 489 -18.87 4.91 12.95
CA LEU A 489 -19.37 6.26 13.21
C LEU A 489 -18.74 7.28 12.26
N LYS A 490 -17.48 7.06 11.88
CA LYS A 490 -16.76 7.75 10.80
C LYS A 490 -16.03 6.73 9.94
N HIS A 491 -15.40 7.17 8.85
CA HIS A 491 -14.65 6.28 7.96
C HIS A 491 -13.42 5.66 8.61
N ASN A 492 -12.89 6.28 9.66
CA ASN A 492 -11.67 5.89 10.38
C ASN A 492 -11.92 5.57 11.87
N PHE A 493 -13.18 5.56 12.32
CA PHE A 493 -13.55 5.35 13.72
C PHE A 493 -14.77 4.45 13.87
N GLN A 494 -14.61 3.37 14.65
CA GLN A 494 -15.65 2.39 14.97
C GLN A 494 -15.83 2.25 16.48
N VAL A 495 -17.06 1.95 16.89
CA VAL A 495 -17.35 1.33 18.19
C VAL A 495 -17.51 -0.17 17.96
N MET A 496 -16.95 -0.97 18.86
CA MET A 496 -16.94 -2.42 18.77
C MET A 496 -17.59 -3.04 19.98
N PHE A 497 -18.45 -4.02 19.73
CA PHE A 497 -18.96 -4.95 20.73
C PHE A 497 -18.57 -6.36 20.28
N GLY A 498 -18.10 -7.21 21.19
CA GLY A 498 -17.62 -8.54 20.86
C GLY A 498 -18.05 -9.58 21.87
N MET A 499 -18.06 -10.83 21.40
CA MET A 499 -18.14 -12.01 22.26
C MET A 499 -17.06 -12.98 21.81
N GLY A 500 -16.29 -13.49 22.76
CA GLY A 500 -15.26 -14.50 22.53
C GLY A 500 -15.33 -15.58 23.59
N SER A 501 -14.65 -16.70 23.36
CA SER A 501 -14.47 -17.75 24.34
C SER A 501 -13.00 -18.13 24.39
N TYR A 502 -12.48 -18.26 25.61
CA TYR A 502 -11.13 -18.74 25.90
C TYR A 502 -11.17 -20.22 26.27
N SER A 503 -10.28 -21.01 25.69
CA SER A 503 -10.11 -22.43 26.04
C SER A 503 -8.63 -22.68 26.27
N PHE A 504 -8.26 -22.87 27.53
CA PHE A 504 -6.89 -23.20 27.91
C PHE A 504 -6.57 -24.65 27.54
N ILE A 505 -5.36 -24.89 27.04
CA ILE A 505 -4.92 -26.18 26.53
C ILE A 505 -3.65 -26.59 27.24
N GLY A 506 -3.64 -27.85 27.70
CA GLY A 506 -2.53 -28.42 28.43
C GLY A 506 -2.51 -28.00 29.90
N ASN A 507 -1.46 -28.41 30.57
CA ASN A 507 -1.22 -28.05 31.96
C ASN A 507 -0.64 -26.64 32.05
N ALA A 508 -0.81 -26.01 33.20
CA ALA A 508 -0.05 -24.82 33.54
C ALA A 508 1.43 -25.18 33.64
N GLU A 509 2.29 -24.29 33.17
CA GLU A 509 3.73 -24.41 33.29
C GLU A 509 4.28 -23.30 34.20
N ASP A 510 5.33 -23.59 34.96
CA ASP A 510 6.10 -22.61 35.74
C ASP A 510 7.55 -22.50 35.20
N ASP A 511 8.50 -22.03 36.03
CA ASP A 511 9.92 -21.99 35.66
C ASP A 511 10.60 -23.37 35.71
N ASP A 512 10.04 -24.34 36.44
CA ASP A 512 10.53 -25.72 36.56
C ASP A 512 9.93 -26.65 35.49
N GLY A 513 8.82 -26.26 34.86
CA GLY A 513 8.24 -26.93 33.70
C GLY A 513 6.74 -27.17 33.85
N ASP A 514 6.27 -28.31 33.36
CA ASP A 514 4.86 -28.72 33.49
C ASP A 514 4.53 -29.01 34.97
N THR A 515 3.53 -28.30 35.50
CA THR A 515 3.09 -28.43 36.90
C THR A 515 2.24 -29.68 37.17
N GLY A 516 1.75 -30.35 36.11
CA GLY A 516 0.80 -31.46 36.20
C GLY A 516 -0.65 -31.04 36.48
N LEU A 517 -0.89 -29.75 36.70
CA LEU A 517 -2.21 -29.18 36.99
C LEU A 517 -2.70 -28.35 35.81
N THR A 518 -4.00 -28.38 35.55
CA THR A 518 -4.61 -27.58 34.49
C THR A 518 -4.76 -26.11 34.91
N TRP A 519 -4.94 -25.20 33.95
CA TRP A 519 -5.18 -23.78 34.27
C TRP A 519 -6.39 -23.57 35.19
N ASN A 520 -7.43 -24.39 35.03
CA ASN A 520 -8.64 -24.31 35.84
C ASN A 520 -8.45 -24.83 37.27
N ASP A 521 -7.43 -25.66 37.52
CA ASP A 521 -7.12 -26.13 38.88
C ASP A 521 -6.49 -25.01 39.73
N TYR A 522 -5.72 -24.11 39.10
CA TYR A 522 -5.19 -22.92 39.75
C TYR A 522 -6.20 -21.78 39.82
N PHE A 523 -6.93 -21.56 38.73
CA PHE A 523 -7.85 -20.43 38.55
C PHE A 523 -9.23 -20.93 38.16
N GLU A 524 -9.98 -21.40 39.16
CA GLU A 524 -11.32 -21.99 38.96
C GLU A 524 -12.21 -21.01 38.18
N GLY A 525 -12.76 -21.49 37.06
CA GLY A 525 -13.66 -20.71 36.23
C GLY A 525 -12.97 -19.77 35.24
N ARG A 526 -11.62 -19.61 35.28
CA ARG A 526 -10.87 -18.76 34.35
C ARG A 526 -10.77 -19.35 32.94
N SER A 527 -11.92 -19.50 32.28
CA SER A 527 -12.07 -19.93 30.90
C SER A 527 -13.49 -19.60 30.40
N GLY A 528 -13.77 -19.89 29.14
CA GLY A 528 -15.11 -19.70 28.59
C GLY A 528 -15.35 -18.28 28.09
N ALA A 529 -16.61 -17.84 28.17
CA ALA A 529 -17.08 -16.66 27.45
C ALA A 529 -16.60 -15.34 28.05
N ALA A 530 -16.20 -14.42 27.18
CA ALA A 530 -15.89 -13.03 27.48
C ALA A 530 -16.64 -12.11 26.50
N THR A 531 -17.13 -10.99 27.01
CA THR A 531 -17.73 -9.92 26.21
C THR A 531 -16.76 -8.76 26.10
N MET A 532 -16.63 -8.15 24.93
CA MET A 532 -15.68 -7.07 24.69
C MET A 532 -16.42 -5.80 24.29
N PHE A 533 -16.04 -4.66 24.86
CA PHE A 533 -16.47 -3.35 24.38
C PHE A 533 -15.25 -2.46 24.16
N GLY A 534 -15.18 -1.79 23.01
CA GLY A 534 -14.03 -0.94 22.71
C GLY A 534 -14.24 0.03 21.55
N ILE A 535 -13.22 0.84 21.33
CA ILE A 535 -13.13 1.78 20.22
C ILE A 535 -12.01 1.37 19.29
N LYS A 536 -12.22 1.54 17.99
CA LYS A 536 -11.22 1.18 16.97
C LYS A 536 -10.93 2.35 16.04
N LEU A 537 -9.65 2.60 15.81
CA LEU A 537 -9.12 3.57 14.86
C LEU A 537 -8.52 2.84 13.65
N MET A 538 -8.73 3.37 12.45
CA MET A 538 -8.25 2.78 11.19
C MET A 538 -7.33 3.75 10.45
N PHE A 539 -6.20 3.26 9.94
CA PHE A 539 -5.12 4.06 9.35
C PHE A 539 -4.78 3.64 7.92
#